data_AF-A0A0P8DKA1-F1
#
_entry.id   AF-A0A0P8DKA1-F1
#
_cell.length_a   1.000
_cell.length_b   1.000
_cell.length_c   1.000
_cell.angle_alpha   90.00
_cell.angle_beta   90.00
_cell.angle_gamma   90.00
#
_symmetry.space_group_name_H-M   'P 1'
#
loop_
_entity.id
_entity.type
_entity.pdbx_description
1 polymer ?
#
loop_
_entity_poly.entity_id
_entity_poly.type
_entity_poly.pdbx_seq_one_letter_code
_entity_poly.pdbx_strand_id
1 'polypeptide(L)'
;MADSAVELFRMLVGAGAKPGEDFSYDMQSASAQISDLAFEKLKAAYPNVDWQSICERVEVDPDLPAEYLNTYLGIDFVKRILRRTEQRLEELSPAEATWYLQQVLGGVEHRTNVPLYVLLQRRLPLAKQMRLEQLLRQEATPCYIWMSDLIEAAGGDPDDVEISEDEAILTQQGLALLTAVWTGEYNLSEEINASAADREAVDPEAVDPEAANLEAADREATDLEEK
;
A
#
# COMPACT_ATOMS: atom_id res chain seq x y z
N MET A 1 17.31 -8.85 35.23
CA MET A 1 16.79 -8.55 33.88
C MET A 1 15.34 -8.05 33.93
N ALA A 2 14.42 -8.72 34.64
CA ALA A 2 13.05 -8.20 34.85
C ALA A 2 13.02 -6.84 35.58
N ASP A 3 13.92 -6.62 36.55
CA ASP A 3 13.98 -5.34 37.28
C ASP A 3 14.38 -4.15 36.39
N SER A 4 15.32 -4.32 35.46
CA SER A 4 15.74 -3.22 34.57
C SER A 4 14.67 -2.82 33.56
N ALA A 5 13.85 -3.77 33.09
CA ALA A 5 12.73 -3.49 32.19
C ALA A 5 11.60 -2.73 32.91
N VAL A 6 11.33 -3.10 34.17
CA VAL A 6 10.34 -2.42 35.02
C VAL A 6 10.83 -1.03 35.42
N GLU A 7 12.13 -0.84 35.64
CA GLU A 7 12.74 0.48 35.86
C GLU A 7 12.63 1.37 34.62
N LEU A 8 12.96 0.87 33.43
CA LEU A 8 12.82 1.62 32.17
C LEU A 8 11.36 2.03 31.91
N PHE A 9 10.42 1.12 32.15
CA PHE A 9 8.98 1.40 32.05
C PHE A 9 8.56 2.53 33.00
N ARG A 10 9.01 2.50 34.26
CA ARG A 10 8.70 3.54 35.25
C ARG A 10 9.34 4.89 34.89
N MET A 11 10.56 4.88 34.34
CA MET A 11 11.22 6.11 33.88
C MET A 11 10.49 6.74 32.69
N LEU A 12 10.05 5.93 31.72
CA LEU A 12 9.26 6.38 30.57
C LEU A 12 7.93 7.00 30.98
N VAL A 13 7.17 6.31 31.83
CA VAL A 13 5.90 6.83 32.36
C VAL A 13 6.14 8.09 33.20
N GLY A 14 7.20 8.12 34.00
CA GLY A 14 7.61 9.29 34.80
C GLY A 14 7.99 10.50 33.95
N ALA A 15 8.56 10.28 32.76
CA ALA A 15 8.89 11.31 31.77
C ALA A 15 7.69 11.75 30.91
N GLY A 16 6.50 11.18 31.14
CA GLY A 16 5.30 11.51 30.37
C GLY A 16 5.21 10.83 29.00
N ALA A 17 5.91 9.71 28.80
CA ALA A 17 5.72 8.83 27.66
C ALA A 17 4.52 7.91 27.87
N LYS A 18 3.75 7.66 26.82
CA LYS A 18 2.55 6.81 26.85
C LYS A 18 2.83 5.40 26.33
N PRO A 19 2.54 4.34 27.11
CA PRO A 19 2.65 2.96 26.61
C PRO A 19 1.76 2.73 25.39
N GLY A 20 2.27 2.06 24.36
CA GLY A 20 1.56 1.74 23.12
C GLY A 20 1.57 2.85 22.06
N GLU A 21 1.82 4.10 22.44
CA GLU A 21 2.03 5.23 21.50
C GLU A 21 3.52 5.58 21.40
N ASP A 22 4.16 5.78 22.55
CA ASP A 22 5.53 6.27 22.65
C ASP A 22 6.55 5.14 22.88
N PHE A 23 6.13 3.99 23.37
CA PHE A 23 7.00 2.83 23.53
C PHE A 23 6.20 1.52 23.65
N SER A 24 6.82 0.41 23.25
CA SER A 24 6.32 -0.94 23.42
C SER A 24 7.41 -1.84 24.00
N TYR A 25 7.00 -2.88 24.72
CA TYR A 25 7.93 -3.85 25.30
C TYR A 25 7.52 -5.25 24.83
N ASP A 26 8.41 -5.90 24.09
CA ASP A 26 8.20 -7.29 23.69
C ASP A 26 8.77 -8.22 24.77
N MET A 27 7.85 -8.93 25.43
CA MET A 27 8.16 -9.91 26.46
C MET A 27 8.90 -11.15 25.90
N GLN A 28 8.80 -11.43 24.60
CA GLN A 28 9.43 -12.60 23.98
C GLN A 28 10.90 -12.34 23.64
N SER A 29 11.21 -11.19 23.04
CA SER A 29 12.59 -10.78 22.74
C SER A 29 13.28 -10.06 23.89
N ALA A 30 12.56 -9.73 24.97
CA ALA A 30 13.03 -8.87 26.06
C ALA A 30 13.59 -7.53 25.55
N SER A 31 13.03 -7.02 24.45
CA SER A 31 13.44 -5.76 23.83
C SER A 31 12.36 -4.69 24.01
N ALA A 32 12.81 -3.45 24.23
CA ALA A 32 11.94 -2.30 24.32
C ALA A 32 12.09 -1.49 23.02
N GLN A 33 10.98 -1.20 22.35
CA GLN A 33 10.95 -0.21 21.29
C GLN A 33 10.49 1.11 21.87
N ILE A 34 11.27 2.16 21.65
CA ILE A 34 10.99 3.50 22.16
C ILE A 34 10.96 4.44 20.96
N SER A 35 9.90 5.23 20.82
CA SER A 35 9.82 6.25 19.79
C SER A 35 10.84 7.36 20.04
N ASP A 36 11.26 8.05 18.97
CA ASP A 36 12.18 9.19 19.10
C ASP A 36 11.63 10.27 20.05
N LEU A 37 10.31 10.48 20.04
CA LEU A 37 9.64 11.43 20.92
C LEU A 37 9.75 11.03 22.40
N ALA A 38 9.53 9.75 22.73
CA ALA A 38 9.70 9.27 24.10
C ALA A 38 11.15 9.30 24.56
N PHE A 39 12.08 9.04 23.64
CA PHE A 39 13.51 9.07 23.93
C PHE A 39 13.98 10.49 24.26
N GLU A 40 13.51 11.51 23.53
CA GLU A 40 13.80 12.91 23.85
C GLU A 40 13.18 13.35 25.19
N LYS A 41 11.97 12.88 25.52
CA LYS A 41 11.37 13.10 26.86
C LYS A 41 12.21 12.47 27.98
N LEU A 42 12.71 11.25 27.75
CA LEU A 42 13.61 10.55 28.69
C LEU A 42 14.92 11.32 28.92
N LYS A 43 15.57 11.80 27.86
CA LYS A 43 16.77 12.63 27.97
C LYS A 43 16.53 13.91 28.76
N ALA A 44 15.40 14.57 28.50
CA ALA A 44 15.03 15.79 29.21
C ALA A 44 14.76 15.54 30.70
N ALA A 45 14.14 14.41 31.04
CA ALA A 45 13.85 14.02 32.42
C ALA A 45 15.10 13.52 33.18
N TYR A 46 16.05 12.92 32.48
CA TYR A 46 17.26 12.32 33.06
C TYR A 46 18.53 12.77 32.33
N PRO A 47 18.92 14.05 32.44
CA PRO A 47 20.06 14.62 31.71
C PRO A 47 21.42 14.11 32.20
N ASN A 48 21.47 13.49 33.38
CA ASN A 48 22.70 12.98 33.99
C ASN A 48 23.02 11.52 33.58
N VAL A 49 22.13 10.89 32.81
CA VAL A 49 22.31 9.52 32.33
C VAL A 49 23.01 9.59 30.96
N ASP A 50 24.09 8.84 30.79
CA ASP A 50 24.78 8.71 29.52
C ASP A 50 23.99 7.79 28.58
N TRP A 51 22.93 8.34 28.00
CA TRP A 51 22.06 7.63 27.06
C TRP A 51 22.80 7.18 25.78
N GLN A 52 23.94 7.78 25.43
CA GLN A 52 24.77 7.32 24.31
C GLN A 52 25.51 6.02 24.62
N SER A 53 25.87 5.80 25.89
CA SER A 53 26.49 4.55 26.34
C SER A 53 25.48 3.42 26.60
N ILE A 54 24.21 3.74 26.87
CA ILE A 54 23.17 2.78 27.27
C ILE A 54 22.32 2.35 26.07
N CYS A 55 22.00 3.30 25.21
CA CYS A 55 21.37 3.00 23.94
C CYS A 55 22.48 2.81 22.92
N GLU A 56 22.76 1.56 22.56
CA GLU A 56 23.16 1.30 21.18
C GLU A 56 22.02 1.86 20.34
N ARG A 57 22.14 3.13 19.90
CA ARG A 57 21.38 3.58 18.75
C ARG A 57 21.80 2.58 17.69
N VAL A 58 20.92 1.65 17.39
CA VAL A 58 20.83 1.16 16.03
C VAL A 58 20.41 2.41 15.27
N GLU A 59 21.40 3.26 14.90
CA GLU A 59 21.27 4.09 13.72
C GLU A 59 20.99 3.07 12.62
N VAL A 60 19.72 2.73 12.45
CA VAL A 60 19.27 1.94 11.33
C VAL A 60 19.59 2.83 10.17
N ASP A 61 20.70 2.50 9.51
CA ASP A 61 21.10 3.15 8.29
C ASP A 61 19.84 3.20 7.40
N PRO A 62 19.31 4.39 7.06
CA PRO A 62 18.10 4.49 6.25
C PRO A 62 18.28 3.82 4.89
N ASP A 63 19.52 3.56 4.49
CA ASP A 63 19.86 2.86 3.26
C ASP A 63 19.71 1.33 3.42
N LEU A 64 19.76 0.75 4.63
CA LEU A 64 19.66 -0.70 4.84
C LEU A 64 18.28 -1.29 4.46
N PRO A 65 17.13 -0.73 4.90
CA PRO A 65 15.82 -1.17 4.40
C PRO A 65 15.66 -0.95 2.89
N ALA A 66 16.27 0.11 2.35
CA ALA A 66 16.25 0.42 0.93
C ALA A 66 17.02 -0.64 0.12
N GLU A 67 18.21 -1.05 0.57
CA GLU A 67 19.00 -2.12 -0.04
C GLU A 67 18.27 -3.46 -0.04
N TYR A 68 17.62 -3.81 1.09
CA TYR A 68 16.82 -5.03 1.18
C TYR A 68 15.66 -5.02 0.19
N LEU A 69 14.90 -3.93 0.14
CA LEU A 69 13.78 -3.77 -0.78
C LEU A 69 14.23 -3.83 -2.25
N ASN A 70 15.31 -3.11 -2.58
CA ASN A 70 15.86 -3.10 -3.93
C ASN A 70 16.33 -4.50 -4.35
N THR A 71 16.94 -5.25 -3.43
CA THR A 71 17.35 -6.64 -3.67
C THR A 71 16.15 -7.56 -3.87
N TYR A 72 15.11 -7.42 -3.03
CA TYR A 72 13.89 -8.21 -3.11
C TYR A 72 13.15 -8.01 -4.45
N LEU A 73 13.06 -6.76 -4.92
CA LEU A 73 12.43 -6.44 -6.20
C LEU A 73 13.36 -6.67 -7.41
N GLY A 74 14.66 -6.87 -7.19
CA GLY A 74 15.67 -6.94 -8.25
C GLY A 74 15.86 -5.61 -9.00
N ILE A 75 15.47 -4.49 -8.41
CA ILE A 75 15.42 -3.17 -9.05
C ILE A 75 15.68 -2.05 -8.06
N ASP A 76 16.23 -0.92 -8.52
CA ASP A 76 16.45 0.26 -7.67
C ASP A 76 15.15 1.06 -7.47
N PHE A 77 14.21 0.46 -6.76
CA PHE A 77 12.89 1.01 -6.46
C PHE A 77 12.99 2.37 -5.78
N VAL A 78 13.81 2.48 -4.72
CA VAL A 78 13.89 3.69 -3.90
C VAL A 78 14.34 4.89 -4.74
N LYS A 79 15.36 4.72 -5.57
CA LYS A 79 15.81 5.81 -6.45
C LYS A 79 14.76 6.21 -7.48
N ARG A 80 14.00 5.24 -8.01
CA ARG A 80 12.93 5.46 -9.00
C ARG A 80 11.76 6.20 -8.39
N ILE A 81 11.25 5.77 -7.24
CA ILE A 81 10.11 6.42 -6.59
C ILE A 81 10.48 7.83 -6.12
N LEU A 82 11.66 8.03 -5.53
CA LEU A 82 12.11 9.37 -5.14
C LEU A 82 12.20 10.34 -6.34
N ARG A 83 12.62 9.85 -7.51
CA ARG A 83 12.66 10.66 -8.74
C ARG A 83 11.24 11.02 -9.21
N ARG A 84 10.31 10.06 -9.18
CA ARG A 84 8.91 10.31 -9.56
C ARG A 84 8.24 11.27 -8.60
N THR A 85 8.39 11.07 -7.30
CA THR A 85 7.87 11.99 -6.29
C THR A 85 8.41 13.40 -6.48
N GLU A 86 9.72 13.55 -6.73
CA GLU A 86 10.31 14.85 -7.03
C GLU A 86 9.68 15.55 -8.25
N GLN A 87 9.36 14.79 -9.29
CA GLN A 87 8.69 15.29 -10.49
C GLN A 87 7.22 15.66 -10.21
N ARG A 88 6.48 14.81 -9.49
CA ARG A 88 5.07 15.05 -9.14
C ARG A 88 4.85 16.27 -8.25
N LEU A 89 5.84 16.62 -7.43
CA LEU A 89 5.81 17.89 -6.67
C LEU A 89 5.64 19.13 -7.57
N GLU A 90 6.11 19.08 -8.82
CA GLU A 90 6.02 20.19 -9.78
C GLU A 90 4.80 20.08 -10.70
N GLU A 91 4.41 18.86 -11.08
CA GLU A 91 3.37 18.62 -12.09
C GLU A 91 1.94 18.63 -11.52
N LEU A 92 1.76 18.11 -10.30
CA LEU A 92 0.43 17.97 -9.71
C LEU A 92 -0.05 19.28 -9.11
N SER A 93 -1.38 19.47 -9.09
CA SER A 93 -1.97 20.55 -8.31
C SER A 93 -1.66 20.36 -6.81
N PRO A 94 -1.67 21.42 -5.98
CA PRO A 94 -1.33 21.29 -4.56
C PRO A 94 -2.17 20.23 -3.81
N ALA A 95 -3.45 20.12 -4.11
CA ALA A 95 -4.34 19.18 -3.44
C ALA A 95 -4.07 17.72 -3.84
N GLU A 96 -3.84 17.46 -5.14
CA GLU A 96 -3.46 16.14 -5.65
C GLU A 96 -2.06 15.74 -5.19
N ALA A 97 -1.11 16.68 -5.22
CA ALA A 97 0.25 16.46 -4.73
C ALA A 97 0.24 16.07 -3.25
N THR A 98 -0.63 16.71 -2.45
CA THR A 98 -0.78 16.38 -1.02
C THR A 98 -1.30 14.96 -0.84
N TRP A 99 -2.35 14.57 -1.58
CA TRP A 99 -2.86 13.19 -1.56
C TRP A 99 -1.80 12.18 -1.98
N TYR A 100 -1.16 12.43 -3.12
CA TYR A 100 -0.07 11.60 -3.65
C TYR A 100 1.03 11.38 -2.59
N LEU A 101 1.50 12.45 -1.95
CA LEU A 101 2.55 12.37 -0.93
C LEU A 101 2.11 11.57 0.29
N GLN A 102 0.87 11.75 0.75
CA GLN A 102 0.32 10.97 1.87
C GLN A 102 0.29 9.48 1.55
N GLN A 103 -0.14 9.10 0.33
CA GLN A 103 -0.19 7.70 -0.09
C GLN A 103 1.22 7.09 -0.25
N VAL A 104 2.14 7.80 -0.91
CA VAL A 104 3.49 7.30 -1.15
C VAL A 104 4.31 7.27 0.13
N LEU A 105 4.38 8.37 0.89
CA LEU A 105 5.19 8.41 2.10
C LEU A 105 4.60 7.53 3.19
N GLY A 106 3.28 7.61 3.42
CA GLY A 106 2.63 6.82 4.46
C GLY A 106 2.62 5.32 4.15
N GLY A 107 2.11 4.94 2.98
CA GLY A 107 1.88 3.53 2.68
C GLY A 107 3.14 2.74 2.31
N VAL A 108 4.14 3.38 1.69
CA VAL A 108 5.41 2.69 1.40
C VAL A 108 6.28 2.56 2.63
N GLU A 109 6.40 3.62 3.44
CA GLU A 109 7.19 3.57 4.67
C GLU A 109 6.60 2.55 5.64
N HIS A 110 5.27 2.50 5.77
CA HIS A 110 4.59 1.50 6.61
C HIS A 110 4.82 0.06 6.11
N ARG A 111 4.87 -0.17 4.78
CA ARG A 111 5.07 -1.51 4.21
C ARG A 111 6.50 -2.00 4.36
N THR A 112 7.43 -1.10 4.06
CA THR A 112 8.82 -1.47 3.74
C THR A 112 9.81 -1.04 4.82
N ASN A 113 9.38 -0.21 5.78
CA ASN A 113 10.24 0.50 6.73
C ASN A 113 11.32 1.36 6.08
N VAL A 114 11.19 1.68 4.79
CA VAL A 114 12.09 2.63 4.11
C VAL A 114 11.66 4.04 4.47
N PRO A 115 12.50 4.85 5.12
CA PRO A 115 12.15 6.20 5.55
C PRO A 115 12.18 7.18 4.36
N LEU A 116 11.21 7.03 3.44
CA LEU A 116 11.16 7.75 2.18
C LEU A 116 11.16 9.26 2.37
N TYR A 117 10.49 9.77 3.41
CA TYR A 117 10.48 11.20 3.70
C TYR A 117 11.89 11.74 3.99
N VAL A 118 12.67 11.02 4.81
CA VAL A 118 14.06 11.39 5.14
C VAL A 118 14.94 11.36 3.89
N LEU A 119 14.83 10.30 3.09
CA LEU A 119 15.59 10.14 1.85
C LEU A 119 15.22 11.21 0.82
N LEU A 120 13.93 11.56 0.71
CA LEU A 120 13.43 12.61 -0.16
C LEU A 120 13.95 13.98 0.28
N GLN A 121 13.87 14.31 1.57
CA GLN A 121 14.40 15.58 2.09
C GLN A 121 15.89 15.75 1.79
N ARG A 122 16.71 14.71 2.00
CA ARG A 122 18.16 14.75 1.70
C ARG A 122 18.45 15.04 0.23
N ARG A 123 17.58 14.60 -0.68
CA ARG A 123 17.73 14.76 -2.12
C ARG A 123 17.23 16.10 -2.64
N LEU A 124 16.15 16.63 -2.07
CA LEU A 124 15.49 17.82 -2.60
C LEU A 124 16.28 19.11 -2.26
N PRO A 125 16.32 20.10 -3.18
CA PRO A 125 16.80 21.44 -2.86
C PRO A 125 15.87 22.14 -1.87
N LEU A 126 16.39 23.15 -1.13
CA LEU A 126 15.67 23.85 -0.05
C LEU A 126 14.27 24.35 -0.45
N ALA A 127 14.13 24.90 -1.67
CA ALA A 127 12.83 25.37 -2.16
C ALA A 127 11.79 24.24 -2.28
N LYS A 128 12.21 23.06 -2.74
CA LYS A 128 11.34 21.88 -2.83
C LYS A 128 11.07 21.25 -1.47
N GLN A 129 12.04 21.29 -0.55
CA GLN A 129 11.83 20.86 0.84
C GLN A 129 10.74 21.72 1.51
N MET A 130 10.79 23.04 1.36
CA MET A 130 9.75 23.94 1.89
C MET A 130 8.38 23.65 1.26
N ARG A 131 8.33 23.39 -0.04
CA ARG A 131 7.09 23.02 -0.73
C ARG A 131 6.54 21.69 -0.20
N LEU A 132 7.38 20.67 -0.03
CA LEU A 132 7.00 19.39 0.56
C LEU A 132 6.34 19.58 1.94
N GLU A 133 6.99 20.34 2.83
CA GLU A 133 6.44 20.67 4.15
C GLU A 133 5.09 21.41 4.08
N GLN A 134 4.94 22.31 3.13
CA GLN A 134 3.71 23.06 2.95
C GLN A 134 2.58 22.17 2.43
N LEU A 135 2.86 21.24 1.51
CA LEU A 135 1.87 20.32 0.96
C LEU A 135 1.36 19.36 2.03
N LEU A 136 2.24 18.78 2.85
CA LEU A 136 1.86 17.84 3.91
C LEU A 136 0.93 18.41 4.99
N ARG A 137 0.70 19.72 5.01
CA ARG A 137 -0.20 20.43 5.94
C ARG A 137 -1.53 20.85 5.33
N GLN A 138 -1.74 20.61 4.04
CA GLN A 138 -2.93 21.04 3.31
C GLN A 138 -4.01 19.94 3.26
N GLU A 139 -5.21 20.33 2.84
CA GLU A 139 -6.25 19.37 2.47
C GLU A 139 -5.89 18.66 1.17
N ALA A 140 -6.20 17.37 1.13
CA ALA A 140 -5.86 16.48 0.04
C ALA A 140 -7.07 16.21 -0.85
N THR A 141 -6.85 16.10 -2.16
CA THR A 141 -7.88 15.65 -3.11
C THR A 141 -7.46 14.30 -3.68
N PRO A 142 -8.34 13.28 -3.67
CA PRO A 142 -8.02 11.96 -4.21
C PRO A 142 -7.44 12.03 -5.62
N CYS A 143 -6.35 11.29 -5.83
CA CYS A 143 -5.79 11.02 -7.15
C CYS A 143 -5.15 9.63 -7.14
N TYR A 144 -5.12 8.95 -8.28
CA TYR A 144 -4.62 7.56 -8.39
C TYR A 144 -3.25 7.45 -9.06
N ILE A 145 -2.64 8.57 -9.45
CA ILE A 145 -1.32 8.63 -10.11
C ILE A 145 -0.22 7.95 -9.29
N TRP A 146 -0.35 7.94 -7.96
CA TRP A 146 0.59 7.25 -7.07
C TRP A 146 0.66 5.75 -7.33
N MET A 147 -0.44 5.09 -7.73
CA MET A 147 -0.44 3.65 -8.00
C MET A 147 0.43 3.33 -9.21
N SER A 148 0.25 4.08 -10.30
CA SER A 148 1.09 4.00 -11.51
C SER A 148 2.56 4.21 -11.18
N ASP A 149 2.88 5.27 -10.45
CA ASP A 149 4.26 5.58 -10.11
C ASP A 149 4.91 4.51 -9.22
N LEU A 150 4.17 3.88 -8.29
CA LEU A 150 4.68 2.79 -7.45
C LEU A 150 4.91 1.50 -8.25
N ILE A 151 3.97 1.13 -9.12
CA ILE A 151 4.08 -0.07 -9.96
C ILE A 151 5.26 0.05 -10.92
N GLU A 152 5.35 1.17 -11.64
CA GLU A 152 6.47 1.42 -12.54
C GLU A 152 7.81 1.53 -11.80
N ALA A 153 7.83 2.09 -10.57
CA ALA A 153 9.03 2.12 -9.74
C ALA A 153 9.44 0.70 -9.29
N ALA A 154 8.46 -0.18 -9.02
CA ALA A 154 8.67 -1.57 -8.64
C ALA A 154 9.03 -2.49 -9.83
N GLY A 155 9.03 -1.94 -11.06
CA GLY A 155 9.44 -2.66 -12.27
C GLY A 155 8.29 -3.16 -13.13
N GLY A 156 7.06 -2.74 -12.85
CA GLY A 156 5.90 -2.99 -13.71
C GLY A 156 5.90 -2.14 -14.98
N ASP A 157 5.02 -2.50 -15.89
CA ASP A 157 4.78 -1.80 -17.15
C ASP A 157 3.74 -0.68 -16.94
N PRO A 158 3.81 0.46 -17.66
CA PRO A 158 2.72 1.43 -17.70
C PRO A 158 1.33 0.83 -17.92
N ASP A 159 1.22 -0.27 -18.69
CA ASP A 159 -0.04 -0.96 -18.98
C ASP A 159 -0.56 -1.79 -17.78
N ASP A 160 0.21 -1.92 -16.69
CA ASP A 160 -0.21 -2.63 -15.47
C ASP A 160 -1.23 -1.84 -14.62
N VAL A 161 -1.44 -0.56 -14.95
CA VAL A 161 -2.50 0.25 -14.35
C VAL A 161 -3.18 1.15 -15.38
N GLU A 162 -4.50 1.15 -15.36
CA GLU A 162 -5.33 2.09 -16.11
C GLU A 162 -5.99 3.04 -15.11
N ILE A 163 -5.69 4.33 -15.23
CA ILE A 163 -6.26 5.37 -14.35
C ILE A 163 -7.40 6.05 -15.09
N SER A 164 -8.59 6.03 -14.51
CA SER A 164 -9.72 6.85 -14.91
C SER A 164 -9.92 7.99 -13.89
N GLU A 165 -10.93 8.86 -14.09
CA GLU A 165 -11.16 10.02 -13.22
C GLU A 165 -11.44 9.61 -11.76
N ASP A 166 -12.15 8.51 -11.53
CA ASP A 166 -12.62 8.11 -10.20
C ASP A 166 -12.09 6.75 -9.72
N GLU A 167 -11.38 5.99 -10.56
CA GLU A 167 -10.87 4.67 -10.21
C GLU A 167 -9.54 4.33 -10.89
N ALA A 168 -8.88 3.29 -10.37
CA ALA A 168 -7.70 2.69 -10.98
C ALA A 168 -7.92 1.20 -11.14
N ILE A 169 -7.77 0.71 -12.37
CA ILE A 169 -7.89 -0.70 -12.72
C ILE A 169 -6.47 -1.25 -12.83
N LEU A 170 -6.21 -2.33 -12.09
CA LEU A 170 -4.89 -2.94 -11.98
C LEU A 170 -4.91 -4.29 -12.67
N THR A 171 -3.85 -4.60 -13.42
CA THR A 171 -3.61 -5.99 -13.82
C THR A 171 -3.25 -6.82 -12.57
N GLN A 172 -3.33 -8.15 -12.68
CA GLN A 172 -2.87 -9.04 -11.60
C GLN A 172 -1.40 -8.78 -11.25
N GLN A 173 -0.58 -8.47 -12.25
CA GLN A 173 0.83 -8.14 -12.08
C GLN A 173 1.00 -6.79 -11.37
N GLY A 174 0.26 -5.75 -11.79
CA GLY A 174 0.25 -4.44 -11.14
C GLY A 174 -0.13 -4.52 -9.66
N LEU A 175 -1.18 -5.29 -9.33
CA LEU A 175 -1.59 -5.53 -7.95
C LEU A 175 -0.51 -6.26 -7.13
N ALA A 176 0.15 -7.27 -7.70
CA ALA A 176 1.23 -7.99 -7.01
C ALA A 176 2.43 -7.09 -6.70
N LEU A 177 2.81 -6.22 -7.63
CA LEU A 177 3.89 -5.24 -7.42
C LEU A 177 3.50 -4.19 -6.37
N LEU A 178 2.27 -3.69 -6.44
CA LEU A 178 1.78 -2.67 -5.52
C LEU A 178 1.73 -3.19 -4.08
N THR A 179 1.21 -4.39 -3.87
CA THR A 179 1.17 -5.05 -2.54
C THR A 179 2.55 -5.43 -2.00
N ALA A 180 3.56 -5.54 -2.86
CA ALA A 180 4.94 -5.75 -2.43
C ALA A 180 5.54 -4.50 -1.77
N VAL A 181 5.16 -3.30 -2.22
CA VAL A 181 5.80 -2.03 -1.82
C VAL A 181 4.90 -1.09 -1.03
N TRP A 182 3.59 -1.36 -0.94
CA TRP A 182 2.64 -0.48 -0.29
C TRP A 182 1.67 -1.26 0.63
N THR A 183 1.31 -0.65 1.75
CA THR A 183 0.24 -1.12 2.65
C THR A 183 -0.77 -0.02 2.93
N GLY A 184 -2.05 -0.39 2.87
CA GLY A 184 -3.20 0.41 3.23
C GLY A 184 -4.49 -0.32 2.86
N GLU A 185 -5.61 0.09 3.44
CA GLU A 185 -6.92 -0.48 3.11
C GLU A 185 -7.34 -0.02 1.71
N TYR A 186 -7.47 -0.95 0.78
CA TYR A 186 -8.23 -0.73 -0.43
C TYR A 186 -9.72 -0.97 -0.14
N ASN A 187 -10.58 -0.04 -0.53
CA ASN A 187 -11.93 -0.43 -0.94
C ASN A 187 -11.81 -1.06 -2.33
N LEU A 188 -11.33 -2.31 -2.41
CA LEU A 188 -11.46 -3.10 -3.63
C LEU A 188 -12.95 -3.38 -3.80
N SER A 189 -13.62 -2.64 -4.69
CA SER A 189 -14.88 -3.08 -5.24
C SER A 189 -14.60 -4.39 -5.99
N GLU A 190 -14.92 -5.53 -5.38
CA GLU A 190 -14.79 -6.85 -5.99
C GLU A 190 -15.75 -6.99 -7.18
N GLU A 191 -15.39 -6.49 -8.37
CA GLU A 191 -16.08 -6.83 -9.62
C GLU A 191 -15.29 -7.81 -10.49
N ILE A 192 -14.37 -8.59 -9.90
CA ILE A 192 -13.67 -9.66 -10.62
C ILE A 192 -14.56 -10.92 -10.81
N ASN A 193 -15.75 -11.00 -10.21
CA ASN A 193 -16.64 -12.17 -10.35
C ASN A 193 -17.90 -11.98 -11.22
N ALA A 194 -18.11 -10.82 -11.86
CA ALA A 194 -19.29 -10.63 -12.70
C ALA A 194 -19.14 -11.11 -14.16
N SER A 195 -17.91 -11.25 -14.69
CA SER A 195 -17.73 -11.65 -16.11
C SER A 195 -17.68 -13.17 -16.35
N ALA A 196 -17.59 -13.98 -15.29
CA ALA A 196 -17.67 -15.44 -15.39
C ALA A 196 -19.09 -15.98 -15.16
N ALA A 197 -19.99 -15.20 -14.55
CA ALA A 197 -21.38 -15.62 -14.28
C ALA A 197 -22.33 -15.37 -15.47
N ASP A 198 -21.93 -14.58 -16.47
CA ASP A 198 -22.82 -14.20 -17.60
C ASP A 198 -22.68 -15.12 -18.84
N ARG A 199 -22.10 -16.32 -18.66
CA ARG A 199 -22.08 -17.37 -19.70
C ARG A 199 -22.65 -18.72 -19.27
N GLU A 200 -23.27 -18.80 -18.10
CA GLU A 200 -23.92 -20.03 -17.62
C GLU A 200 -25.36 -19.78 -17.18
N ALA A 201 -26.16 -19.21 -18.07
CA ALA A 201 -27.63 -19.20 -17.95
C ALA A 201 -28.28 -19.31 -19.34
N VAL A 202 -27.85 -20.30 -20.15
CA VAL A 202 -28.77 -20.91 -21.09
C VAL A 202 -29.39 -22.09 -20.35
N ASP A 203 -30.49 -21.81 -19.68
CA ASP A 203 -31.45 -22.76 -19.13
C ASP A 203 -31.92 -23.73 -20.22
N PRO A 204 -31.67 -25.04 -20.10
CA PRO A 204 -32.29 -26.04 -20.93
C PRO A 204 -33.08 -26.99 -20.03
N GLU A 205 -34.24 -26.61 -19.50
CA GLU A 205 -35.38 -27.54 -19.27
C GLU A 205 -36.52 -26.88 -18.49
N ALA A 206 -37.52 -26.38 -19.22
CA ALA A 206 -38.90 -26.36 -18.74
C ALA A 206 -39.87 -26.30 -19.93
N VAL A 207 -39.94 -27.38 -20.72
CA VAL A 207 -41.12 -27.64 -21.56
C VAL A 207 -41.71 -28.97 -21.10
N ASP A 208 -42.71 -28.82 -20.23
CA ASP A 208 -43.65 -29.83 -19.76
C ASP A 208 -44.34 -30.56 -20.93
N PRO A 209 -44.24 -31.90 -21.06
CA PRO A 209 -44.92 -32.65 -22.10
C PRO A 209 -46.13 -33.40 -21.55
N GLU A 210 -47.15 -32.72 -21.03
CA GLU A 210 -48.40 -33.40 -20.70
C GLU A 210 -49.65 -32.52 -20.84
N ALA A 211 -50.11 -32.28 -22.08
CA ALA A 211 -51.52 -32.31 -22.48
C ALA A 211 -51.76 -31.72 -23.88
N ALA A 212 -51.83 -32.57 -24.90
CA ALA A 212 -52.75 -32.39 -26.03
C ALA A 212 -52.84 -33.68 -26.85
N ASN A 213 -53.81 -34.51 -26.48
CA ASN A 213 -54.32 -35.62 -27.27
C ASN A 213 -55.42 -35.08 -28.22
N LEU A 214 -55.64 -35.77 -29.35
CA LEU A 214 -56.63 -35.55 -30.44
C LEU A 214 -56.14 -34.55 -31.51
N GLU A 215 -56.04 -34.87 -32.80
CA GLU A 215 -56.91 -35.69 -33.64
C GLU A 215 -56.17 -36.28 -34.86
N ALA A 216 -56.69 -37.42 -35.33
CA ALA A 216 -56.21 -38.22 -36.44
C ALA A 216 -56.58 -37.65 -37.82
N ALA A 217 -55.74 -37.94 -38.83
CA ALA A 217 -56.11 -38.32 -40.21
C ALA A 217 -54.82 -38.27 -41.06
N ASP A 218 -54.25 -39.40 -41.47
CA ASP A 218 -54.66 -40.19 -42.65
C ASP A 218 -54.08 -39.64 -43.97
N ARG A 219 -53.54 -40.58 -44.74
CA ARG A 219 -53.13 -40.57 -46.16
C ARG A 219 -51.66 -40.43 -46.56
N GLU A 220 -51.15 -41.60 -46.98
CA GLU A 220 -50.52 -41.90 -48.29
C GLU A 220 -49.17 -41.24 -48.61
N ALA A 221 -48.07 -41.99 -48.65
CA ALA A 221 -47.66 -42.88 -49.75
C ALA A 221 -47.30 -42.12 -51.05
N THR A 222 -46.01 -42.09 -51.37
CA THR A 222 -45.37 -42.23 -52.71
C THR A 222 -43.87 -41.92 -52.53
N ASP A 223 -43.01 -42.93 -52.68
CA ASP A 223 -42.26 -43.28 -53.92
C ASP A 223 -41.18 -42.24 -54.25
N LEU A 224 -39.90 -42.61 -54.12
CA LEU A 224 -39.06 -43.21 -55.18
C LEU A 224 -38.80 -42.27 -56.37
N GLU A 225 -37.50 -42.09 -56.61
CA GLU A 225 -36.83 -41.84 -57.91
C GLU A 225 -36.57 -40.41 -58.43
N GLU A 226 -35.36 -40.33 -59.01
CA GLU A 226 -34.82 -39.41 -60.04
C GLU A 226 -34.34 -38.00 -59.64
N LYS A 227 -33.02 -37.85 -59.44
CA LYS A 227 -32.06 -37.54 -60.52
C LYS A 227 -30.60 -37.54 -60.05
#